data_AF-A0A3N5LTW9-F1
#
_entry.id   AF-A0A3N5LTW9-F1
#
_cell.length_a   1.000
_cell.length_b   1.000
_cell.length_c   1.000
_cell.angle_alpha   90.00
_cell.angle_beta   90.00
_cell.angle_gamma   90.00
#
_symmetry.space_group_name_H-M   'P 1'
#
loop_
_entity.id
_entity.type
_entity.pdbx_description
1 polymer ?
#
loop_
_entity_poly.entity_id
_entity_poly.type
_entity_poly.pdbx_seq_one_letter_code
_entity_poly.pdbx_strand_id
1 'polypeptide(L)' 'MRNDISINYGENSGQTTYFTRKTVIGEQRCYQPIEVELTFNSRYQLIDQKVTGGKRITQEEFEAEAQP' A
#
# COMPACT_ATOMS: atom_id res chain seq x y z
N MET A 1 11.77 -1.29 11.68
CA MET A 1 10.92 -2.44 11.30
C MET A 1 11.03 -2.64 9.81
N ARG A 2 11.28 -3.88 9.35
CA ARG A 2 11.62 -4.18 7.96
C ARG A 2 10.37 -4.09 7.08
N ASN A 3 10.37 -3.16 6.13
CA ASN A 3 9.42 -3.07 5.02
C ASN A 3 9.80 -4.09 3.92
N ASP A 4 10.03 -5.34 4.31
CA ASP A 4 10.53 -6.37 3.39
C ASP A 4 9.38 -6.89 2.52
N ILE A 5 9.67 -7.14 1.25
CA ILE A 5 8.72 -7.72 0.31
C ILE A 5 8.65 -9.20 0.59
N SER A 6 7.48 -9.70 1.00
CA SER A 6 7.23 -11.13 1.16
C SER A 6 6.80 -11.72 -0.17
N ILE A 7 7.43 -12.82 -0.57
CA ILE A 7 7.04 -13.58 -1.77
C ILE A 7 5.98 -14.60 -1.37
N ASN A 8 4.84 -14.58 -2.04
CA ASN A 8 3.83 -15.62 -1.92
C ASN A 8 3.91 -16.50 -3.19
N TYR A 9 4.42 -17.71 -2.99
CA TYR A 9 4.47 -18.74 -4.04
C TYR A 9 3.11 -19.42 -4.07
N GLY A 10 2.31 -19.17 -5.11
CA GLY A 10 1.03 -19.86 -5.27
C GLY A 10 1.25 -21.38 -5.33
N GLU A 11 0.63 -22.13 -4.42
CA GLU A 11 0.70 -23.59 -4.43
C GLU A 11 0.15 -24.14 -5.76
N ASN A 12 0.94 -24.99 -6.41
CA ASN A 12 0.60 -25.69 -7.66
C ASN A 12 0.06 -24.80 -8.79
N SER A 13 0.98 -24.11 -9.48
CA SER A 13 0.74 -23.36 -10.74
C SER A 13 0.11 -21.96 -10.58
N GLY A 14 0.08 -21.41 -9.36
CA GLY A 14 -0.32 -20.03 -9.13
C GLY A 14 0.77 -19.03 -9.51
N GLN A 15 0.38 -17.86 -10.04
CA GLN A 15 1.32 -16.77 -10.33
C GLN A 15 2.02 -16.31 -9.04
N THR A 16 3.35 -16.18 -9.05
CA THR A 16 4.10 -15.57 -7.95
C THR A 16 3.57 -14.17 -7.67
N THR A 17 3.18 -13.90 -6.44
CA THR A 17 2.79 -12.57 -6.00
C THR A 17 3.74 -12.05 -4.93
N TYR A 18 3.89 -10.74 -4.89
CA TYR A 18 4.71 -10.06 -3.91
C TYR A 18 3.81 -9.24 -3.01
N PHE A 19 3.97 -9.36 -1.71
CA PHE A 19 3.15 -8.68 -0.73
C PHE A 19 4.03 -7.79 0.16
N THR A 20 3.59 -6.56 0.41
CA THR A 20 4.18 -5.70 1.42
C THR A 20 3.09 -5.04 2.24
N ARG A 21 3.33 -4.93 3.54
CA ARG A 21 2.53 -4.12 4.45
C ARG A 21 3.38 -2.95 4.95
N LYS A 22 2.86 -1.74 4.84
CA LYS A 22 3.50 -0.51 5.32
C LYS A 22 2.56 0.23 6.25
N THR A 23 3.11 0.80 7.31
CA THR A 23 2.38 1.72 8.19
C THR A 23 2.80 3.14 7.85
N VAL A 24 1.84 3.98 7.49
CA VAL A 24 2.03 5.41 7.23
C VAL A 24 1.58 6.18 8.46
N ILE A 25 2.43 7.08 8.95
CA ILE A 25 2.12 8.00 10.04
C ILE A 25 2.20 9.40 9.44
N GLY A 26 1.14 10.20 9.57
CA GLY A 26 1.11 11.55 9.03
C GLY A 26 2.05 12.49 9.78
N GLU A 27 2.75 13.37 9.07
CA GLU A 27 3.81 14.20 9.67
C GLU A 27 3.30 15.40 10.50
N GLN A 28 2.02 15.78 10.45
CA GLN A 28 1.58 17.05 11.10
C GLN A 28 0.16 17.07 11.70
N ARG A 29 -0.82 16.34 11.16
CA ARG A 29 -2.24 16.44 11.62
C ARG A 29 -2.89 15.12 12.03
N CYS A 30 -2.24 13.99 11.78
CA CYS A 30 -2.81 12.68 12.08
C CYS A 30 -1.71 11.72 12.51
N TYR A 31 -1.60 11.48 13.82
CA TYR A 31 -0.73 10.44 14.39
C TYR A 31 -1.38 9.05 14.32
N GLN A 32 -2.56 8.93 13.72
CA GLN A 32 -3.19 7.64 13.55
C GLN A 32 -2.40 6.83 12.51
N PRO A 33 -1.93 5.61 12.88
CA PRO A 33 -1.25 4.75 11.94
C PRO A 33 -2.24 4.27 10.88
N ILE A 34 -1.92 4.53 9.61
CA ILE A 34 -2.66 4.02 8.46
C ILE A 34 -1.91 2.79 7.95
N GLU A 35 -2.59 1.65 7.90
CA GLU A 35 -2.00 0.43 7.34
C GLU A 35 -2.31 0.33 5.86
N VAL A 36 -1.26 0.13 5.06
CA VAL A 36 -1.34 -0.03 3.61
C VAL A 36 -0.78 -1.40 3.25
N GLU A 37 -1.62 -2.25 2.69
CA GLU A 37 -1.27 -3.56 2.15
C GLU A 37 -1.23 -3.44 0.62
N LEU A 38 -0.13 -3.87 0.02
CA LEU A 38 0.07 -3.84 -1.43
C LEU A 38 0.46 -5.24 -1.90
N THR A 39 -0.24 -5.72 -2.92
CA THR A 39 0.05 -6.98 -3.60
C THR A 39 0.41 -6.71 -5.05
N PHE A 40 1.55 -7.23 -5.49
CA PHE A 40 2.05 -7.14 -6.84
C PHE A 40 2.06 -8.51 -7.52
N ASN A 41 1.93 -8.53 -8.83
CA ASN A 41 2.16 -9.72 -9.63
C ASN A 41 3.67 -9.98 -9.83
N SER A 42 4.00 -11.06 -10.53
CA SER A 42 5.38 -11.45 -10.85
C SER A 42 6.17 -10.42 -11.66
N ARG A 43 5.50 -9.45 -12.29
CA ARG A 43 6.09 -8.32 -13.03
C ARG A 43 6.16 -7.03 -12.21
N TYR A 44 5.95 -7.10 -10.89
CA TYR A 44 5.89 -5.94 -9.97
C TYR A 44 4.80 -4.92 -10.32
N GLN A 45 3.74 -5.35 -11.00
CA GLN A 45 2.57 -4.52 -11.22
C GLN A 45 1.60 -4.70 -10.07
N LEU A 46 1.09 -3.59 -9.51
CA LEU A 46 0.13 -3.60 -8.42
C LEU A 46 -1.18 -4.24 -8.89
N ILE A 47 -1.58 -5.33 -8.25
CA ILE A 47 -2.81 -6.07 -8.57
C ILE A 47 -3.86 -5.97 -7.47
N ASP A 48 -3.45 -5.69 -6.24
CA ASP A 48 -4.36 -5.44 -5.14
C ASP A 48 -3.75 -4.42 -4.16
N GLN A 49 -4.63 -3.61 -3.58
CA GLN A 49 -4.26 -2.62 -2.57
C GLN A 49 -5.40 -2.45 -1.58
N LYS A 50 -5.05 -2.51 -0.30
CA LYS A 50 -5.97 -2.27 0.80
C LYS A 50 -5.40 -1.24 1.77
N VAL A 51 -6.24 -0.27 2.12
CA VAL A 51 -5.90 0.81 3.06
C VAL A 51 -6.84 0.70 4.26
N THR A 52 -6.28 0.63 5.46
CA THR A 52 -7.02 0.56 6.73
C THR A 52 -6.69 1.78 7.57
N GLY A 53 -7.71 2.45 8.09
CA GLY A 53 -7.55 3.65 8.91
C GLY A 53 -7.36 4.96 8.11
N GLY A 54 -7.56 4.92 6.79
CA GLY A 54 -7.46 6.10 5.93
C GLY A 54 -8.17 5.91 4.59
N LYS A 55 -8.23 6.98 3.80
CA LYS A 55 -8.73 6.96 2.43
C LYS A 55 -7.57 7.15 1.47
N ARG A 56 -7.51 6.33 0.42
CA ARG A 56 -6.63 6.58 -0.71
C ARG A 56 -7.22 7.70 -1.55
N ILE A 57 -6.43 8.72 -1.81
CA ILE A 57 -6.74 9.80 -2.74
C ILE A 57 -5.74 9.79 -3.89
N THR A 58 -6.11 10.37 -5.03
CA THR A 58 -5.20 10.58 -6.15
C THR A 58 -4.30 11.79 -5.89
N GLN A 59 -3.30 11.97 -6.75
CA GLN A 59 -2.42 13.13 -6.67
C GLN A 59 -3.21 14.43 -6.87
N GLU A 60 -4.13 14.43 -7.83
CA GLU A 60 -4.99 15.57 -8.15
C GLU A 60 -5.90 15.95 -6.97
N GLU A 61 -6.48 14.96 -6.29
CA GLU A 61 -7.27 15.19 -5.07
C GLU A 61 -6.42 15.76 -3.94
N PHE A 62 -5.18 15.26 -3.75
CA PHE A 62 -4.26 15.79 -2.75
C PHE A 62 -3.85 17.24 -3.03
N GLU A 63 -3.55 17.57 -4.29
CA GLU A 63 -3.21 18.93 -4.71
C GLU A 63 -4.39 19.89 -4.55
N ALA A 64 -5.61 19.44 -4.83
CA ALA A 64 -6.83 20.23 -4.63
C ALA A 64 -7.12 20.54 -3.15
N GLU A 65 -6.87 19.59 -2.25
CA GLU A 65 -7.01 19.80 -0.79
C GLU A 65 -5.84 20.59 -0.17
N ALA A 66 -4.67 20.59 -0.83
CA ALA A 66 -3.49 21.32 -0.38
C ALA A 66 -3.55 22.83 -0.69
N GLN A 67 -4.47 23.27 -1.55
CA GLN A 67 -4.71 24.68 -1.83
C GLN A 67 -5.64 25.28 -0.76
N PRO A 68 -5.21 26.33 -0.02
CA PRO A 68 -5.93 26.88 1.13
C PRO A 68 -7.26 27.55 0.80
#